data_AF-A0A424M2U7-F1
#
_entry.id   AF-A0A424M2U7-F1
#
_cell.length_a   1.000
_cell.length_b   1.000
_cell.length_c   1.000
_cell.angle_alpha   90.00
_cell.angle_beta   90.00
_cell.angle_gamma   90.00
#
_symmetry.space_group_name_H-M   'P 1'
#
loop_
_entity.id
_entity.type
_entity.pdbx_description
1 polymer ?
#
loop_
_entity_poly.entity_id
_entity_poly.type
_entity_poly.pdbx_seq_one_letter_code
_entity_poly.pdbx_strand_id
1 'polypeptide(L)'
;MPDKAWKKRERDVANYFNGTRTPLSGGNGKVTRADVIHDDLFIECKLRAKHTAISLWDDTAKLAKEEGKTPVIALCEKNRPGFWVMVHSSDLEKIKK
;
A
#
# COMPACT_ATOMS: atom_id res chain seq x y z
N MET A 1 10.63 5.85 -24.06
CA MET A 1 11.42 5.32 -22.92
C MET A 1 10.58 4.25 -22.25
N PRO A 2 11.01 2.99 -22.16
CA PRO A 2 10.17 1.94 -21.60
C PRO A 2 9.85 2.26 -20.14
N ASP A 3 8.60 2.04 -19.77
CA ASP A 3 8.11 2.42 -18.46
C ASP A 3 8.71 1.49 -17.40
N LYS A 4 9.59 2.02 -16.56
CA LYS A 4 10.19 1.22 -15.48
C LYS A 4 9.06 0.71 -14.58
N ALA A 5 9.12 -0.55 -14.18
CA ALA A 5 8.06 -1.20 -13.40
C ALA A 5 7.63 -0.40 -12.14
N TRP A 6 8.58 0.25 -11.47
CA TRP A 6 8.30 1.10 -10.31
C TRP A 6 7.49 2.36 -10.65
N LYS A 7 7.75 3.00 -11.80
CA LYS A 7 6.97 4.16 -12.27
C LYS A 7 5.53 3.77 -12.60
N LYS A 8 5.35 2.60 -13.22
CA LYS A 8 4.01 2.05 -13.44
C LYS A 8 3.29 1.81 -12.11
N ARG A 9 3.96 1.19 -11.15
CA ARG A 9 3.36 0.92 -9.83
C ARG A 9 2.94 2.21 -9.11
N GLU A 10 3.78 3.24 -9.12
CA GLU A 10 3.43 4.53 -8.53
C GLU A 10 2.21 5.17 -9.19
N ARG A 11 2.05 5.06 -10.51
CA ARG A 11 0.85 5.55 -11.20
C ARG A 11 -0.39 4.74 -10.85
N ASP A 12 -0.27 3.42 -10.78
CA ASP A 12 -1.38 2.55 -10.36
C ASP A 12 -1.85 2.93 -8.94
N VAL A 13 -0.92 3.23 -8.02
CA VAL A 13 -1.24 3.70 -6.65
C VAL A 13 -1.84 5.10 -6.67
N ALA A 14 -1.28 6.05 -7.43
CA ALA A 14 -1.83 7.39 -7.56
C ALA A 14 -3.29 7.35 -8.05
N ASN A 15 -3.57 6.57 -9.09
CA ASN A 15 -4.91 6.40 -9.63
C ASN A 15 -5.87 5.79 -8.60
N TYR A 16 -5.44 4.79 -7.82
CA TYR A 16 -6.27 4.16 -6.79
C TYR A 16 -6.72 5.16 -5.70
N PHE A 17 -5.84 6.09 -5.32
CA PHE A 17 -6.14 7.12 -4.33
C PHE A 17 -6.67 8.43 -4.96
N ASN A 18 -7.03 8.45 -6.25
CA ASN A 18 -7.46 9.67 -6.94
C ASN A 18 -6.43 10.84 -6.85
N GLY A 19 -5.16 10.52 -6.69
CA GLY A 19 -4.06 11.48 -6.61
C GLY A 19 -3.23 11.57 -7.89
N THR A 20 -2.19 12.39 -7.85
CA THR A 20 -1.24 12.55 -8.98
C THR A 20 0.16 12.13 -8.55
N ARG A 21 0.86 11.34 -9.35
CA ARG A 21 2.24 10.92 -9.04
C ARG A 21 3.18 12.12 -8.96
N THR A 22 3.97 12.21 -7.89
CA THR A 22 4.94 13.29 -7.70
C THR A 22 6.08 13.18 -8.74
N PRO A 23 6.32 14.21 -9.59
CA PRO A 23 7.49 14.24 -10.45
C PRO A 23 8.76 14.40 -9.61
N LEU A 24 9.80 13.61 -9.91
CA LEU A 24 11.08 13.65 -9.19
C LEU A 24 10.94 13.43 -7.66
N SER A 25 10.03 12.53 -7.25
CA SER A 25 9.96 12.05 -5.85
C SER A 25 11.34 11.49 -5.44
N GLY A 26 11.86 11.95 -4.30
CA GLY A 26 13.19 11.60 -3.81
C GLY A 26 14.20 12.75 -3.65
N GLY A 27 13.84 14.01 -3.95
CA GLY A 27 14.66 15.15 -3.49
C GLY A 27 14.50 16.47 -4.26
N ASN A 28 14.03 16.47 -5.51
CA ASN A 28 13.95 17.68 -6.34
C ASN A 28 12.52 18.20 -6.57
N GLY A 29 11.49 17.41 -6.26
CA GLY A 29 10.10 17.86 -6.32
C GLY A 29 9.77 18.80 -5.14
N LYS A 30 9.57 20.09 -5.42
CA LYS A 30 9.33 21.12 -4.39
C LYS A 30 7.92 21.14 -3.77
N VAL A 31 7.02 20.23 -4.18
CA VAL A 31 5.59 20.25 -3.78
C VAL A 31 5.34 19.39 -2.54
N THR A 32 5.80 18.14 -2.54
CA THR A 32 5.66 17.21 -1.41
C THR A 32 6.79 16.19 -1.43
N ARG A 33 7.05 15.57 -0.28
CA ARG A 33 7.98 14.43 -0.15
C ARG A 33 7.31 13.07 -0.37
N ALA A 34 5.98 13.03 -0.47
CA ALA A 34 5.23 11.81 -0.79
C ALA A 34 5.41 11.40 -2.26
N ASP A 35 5.21 10.12 -2.55
CA ASP A 35 5.25 9.58 -3.93
C ASP A 35 4.00 9.95 -4.74
N VAL A 36 2.90 10.28 -4.05
CA VAL A 36 1.65 10.77 -4.63
C VAL A 36 1.26 12.11 -3.99
N ILE A 37 0.93 13.08 -4.83
CA ILE A 37 0.29 14.34 -4.48
C ILE A 37 -1.20 14.05 -4.24
N HIS A 38 -1.65 14.31 -3.02
CA HIS A 38 -3.03 14.15 -2.58
C HIS A 38 -3.31 15.20 -1.50
N ASP A 39 -4.56 15.67 -1.38
CA ASP A 39 -4.93 16.73 -0.45
C ASP A 39 -4.85 16.26 1.02
N ASP A 40 -5.40 15.08 1.32
CA ASP A 40 -5.44 14.55 2.69
C ASP A 40 -4.41 13.47 3.05
N LEU A 41 -3.79 12.81 2.07
CA LEU A 41 -3.01 11.59 2.29
C LEU A 41 -1.53 11.81 1.99
N PHE A 42 -0.67 11.34 2.91
CA PHE A 42 0.77 11.20 2.68
C PHE A 42 1.07 9.77 2.22
N ILE A 43 1.26 9.57 0.92
CA ILE A 43 1.38 8.22 0.34
C ILE A 43 2.83 7.93 -0.04
N GLU A 44 3.39 6.89 0.56
CA GLU A 44 4.69 6.31 0.20
C GLU A 44 4.47 4.97 -0.53
N CYS A 45 5.09 4.80 -1.70
CA CYS A 45 4.98 3.61 -2.54
C CYS A 45 6.30 2.84 -2.59
N LYS A 46 6.28 1.55 -2.24
CA LYS A 46 7.47 0.69 -2.30
C LYS A 46 7.24 -0.54 -3.17
N LEU A 47 7.85 -0.54 -4.35
CA LEU A 47 8.05 -1.76 -5.13
C LEU A 47 9.35 -2.45 -4.71
N ARG A 48 9.24 -3.73 -4.31
CA ARG A 48 10.35 -4.61 -3.97
C ARG A 48 10.10 -5.98 -4.59
N ALA A 49 11.16 -6.78 -4.74
CA ALA A 49 11.03 -8.17 -5.16
C ALA A 49 10.23 -9.00 -4.14
N LYS A 50 10.40 -8.71 -2.84
CA LYS A 50 9.65 -9.34 -1.75
C LYS A 50 9.49 -8.37 -0.59
N HIS A 51 8.32 -8.40 0.04
CA HIS A 51 8.02 -7.72 1.31
C HIS A 51 7.59 -8.77 2.32
N THR A 52 8.19 -8.78 3.52
CA THR A 52 7.86 -9.77 4.56
C THR A 52 6.39 -9.72 4.95
N ALA A 53 5.81 -8.52 5.05
CA ALA A 53 4.39 -8.36 5.34
C ALA A 53 3.50 -8.96 4.25
N ILE A 54 3.84 -8.80 2.97
CA ILE A 54 3.08 -9.41 1.86
C ILE A 54 3.18 -10.94 1.92
N SER A 55 4.33 -11.51 2.27
CA SER A 55 4.44 -12.97 2.44
C SER A 55 3.55 -13.49 3.57
N LEU A 56 3.48 -12.79 4.70
CA LEU A 56 2.54 -13.11 5.77
C LEU A 56 1.08 -13.03 5.28
N TRP A 57 0.77 -12.05 4.41
CA TRP A 57 -0.54 -11.90 3.79
C TRP A 57 -0.88 -13.08 2.88
N ASP A 58 0.04 -13.50 2.02
CA ASP A 58 -0.19 -14.62 1.10
C ASP A 58 -0.57 -15.90 1.84
N ASP A 59 0.09 -16.19 2.96
CA ASP A 59 -0.22 -17.37 3.77
C ASP A 59 -1.54 -17.23 4.52
N THR A 60 -1.81 -16.05 5.09
CA THR A 60 -3.09 -15.76 5.77
C THR A 60 -4.28 -15.80 4.79
N ALA A 61 -4.09 -15.32 3.56
CA ALA A 61 -5.12 -15.26 2.54
C ALA A 61 -5.57 -16.64 2.05
N LYS A 62 -4.66 -17.63 2.02
CA LYS A 62 -5.01 -19.03 1.73
C LYS A 62 -5.99 -19.57 2.76
N LEU A 63 -5.66 -19.41 4.05
CA LEU A 63 -6.51 -19.87 5.16
C LEU A 63 -7.85 -19.12 5.19
N ALA A 64 -7.83 -17.80 5.05
CA ALA A 64 -9.05 -17.00 5.02
C ALA A 64 -9.98 -17.42 3.87
N LYS A 65 -9.42 -17.74 2.70
CA LYS A 65 -10.19 -18.22 1.54
C LYS A 65 -10.84 -19.58 1.80
N GLU A 66 -10.14 -20.51 2.44
CA GLU A 66 -10.71 -21.81 2.83
C GLU A 66 -11.90 -21.64 3.79
N GLU A 67 -11.84 -20.62 4.66
CA GLU A 67 -12.92 -20.26 5.58
C GLU A 67 -13.98 -19.33 4.96
N GLY A 68 -13.85 -18.93 3.69
CA GLY A 68 -14.77 -17.99 3.04
C GLY A 68 -14.76 -16.57 3.63
N LYS A 69 -13.65 -16.15 4.25
CA LYS A 69 -13.47 -14.87 4.93
C LYS A 69 -12.59 -13.89 4.14
N THR A 70 -12.72 -12.61 4.46
CA THR A 70 -11.82 -11.57 3.93
C THR A 70 -10.51 -11.56 4.74
N PRO A 71 -9.33 -11.66 4.10
CA PRO A 71 -8.06 -11.69 4.82
C PRO A 71 -7.68 -10.30 5.34
N VAL A 72 -7.35 -10.24 6.64
CA VAL A 72 -6.86 -9.05 7.32
C VAL A 72 -5.69 -9.46 8.21
N ILE A 73 -4.61 -8.69 8.18
CA ILE A 73 -3.50 -8.83 9.13
C ILE A 73 -3.53 -7.64 10.08
N ALA A 74 -3.49 -7.92 11.38
CA ALA A 74 -3.21 -6.95 12.42
C ALA A 74 -1.75 -7.14 12.87
N LEU A 75 -0.89 -6.16 12.58
CA LEU A 75 0.49 -6.15 13.05
C LEU A 75 0.58 -5.34 14.34
N CYS A 76 1.27 -5.88 15.35
CA CYS A 76 1.47 -5.23 16.64
C CYS A 76 2.96 -5.21 16.97
N GLU A 77 3.42 -4.16 17.63
CA GLU A 77 4.80 -4.07 18.12
C GLU A 77 4.81 -3.92 19.64
N LYS A 78 5.74 -4.61 20.30
CA LYS A 78 5.90 -4.53 21.76
C LYS A 78 6.13 -3.08 22.17
N ASN A 79 5.43 -2.65 23.22
CA ASN A 79 5.48 -1.29 23.77
C ASN A 79 4.99 -0.19 22.81
N ARG A 80 4.18 -0.55 21.80
CA ARG A 80 3.46 0.43 20.97
C ARG A 80 1.95 0.23 21.11
N PRO A 81 1.19 1.30 21.44
CA PRO A 81 -0.25 1.19 21.55
C PRO A 81 -0.89 0.95 20.19
N GLY A 82 -1.95 0.13 20.16
CA GLY A 82 -2.71 -0.15 18.95
C GLY A 82 -2.08 -1.20 18.05
N PHE A 83 -2.53 -1.23 16.79
CA PHE A 83 -2.09 -2.17 15.76
C PHE A 83 -2.26 -1.54 14.37
N TRP A 84 -1.48 -2.04 13.41
CA TRP A 84 -1.62 -1.67 12.01
C TRP A 84 -2.47 -2.69 11.29
N VAL A 85 -3.47 -2.21 10.57
CA VAL A 85 -4.32 -3.04 9.71
C VAL A 85 -3.72 -3.07 8.33
N MET A 86 -3.38 -4.27 7.85
CA MET A 86 -2.97 -4.50 6.48
C MET A 86 -4.02 -5.36 5.78
N VAL A 87 -4.47 -4.87 4.64
CA VAL A 87 -5.46 -5.47 3.77
C VAL A 87 -5.04 -5.20 2.33
N HIS A 88 -5.36 -6.10 1.41
CA HIS A 88 -5.14 -5.84 0.00
C HIS A 88 -6.08 -4.71 -0.47
N SER A 89 -5.62 -3.84 -1.37
CA SER A 89 -6.41 -2.66 -1.78
C SER A 89 -7.77 -3.01 -2.40
N SER A 90 -7.92 -4.19 -2.99
CA SER A 90 -9.21 -4.69 -3.51
C SER A 90 -10.23 -5.07 -2.43
N ASP A 91 -9.77 -5.28 -1.20
CA ASP A 91 -10.60 -5.71 -0.07
C ASP A 91 -10.83 -4.59 0.94
N LEU A 92 -10.18 -3.43 0.76
CA LEU A 92 -10.29 -2.30 1.69
C LEU A 92 -11.74 -1.83 1.88
N GLU A 93 -12.52 -1.72 0.79
CA GLU A 93 -13.92 -1.31 0.87
C GLU A 93 -14.81 -2.36 1.55
N LYS A 94 -14.44 -3.64 1.54
CA LYS A 94 -15.22 -4.70 2.21
C LYS A 94 -15.14 -4.61 3.73
N ILE A 95 -14.08 -3.99 4.24
CA ILE A 95 -13.83 -3.89 5.69
C ILE A 95 -14.22 -2.53 6.27
N LYS A 96 -14.47 -1.53 5.42
CA LYS A 96 -15.10 -0.26 5.80
C LYS A 96 -16.59 -0.52 5.98
N LYS A 97 -17.03 -0.67 7.23
CA LYS A 97 -18.46 -0.78 7.59
C LYS A 97 -19.05 0.60 7.85
#